data_AF-B4J358-F1
#
_entry.id   AF-B4J358-F1
#
_cell.length_a   1.000
_cell.length_b   1.000
_cell.length_c   1.000
_cell.angle_alpha   90.00
_cell.angle_beta   90.00
_cell.angle_gamma   90.00
#
_symmetry.space_group_name_H-M   'P 1'
#
loop_
_entity.id
_entity.type
_entity.pdbx_description
1 polymer ?
#
loop_
_entity_poly.entity_id
_entity_poly.type
_entity_poly.pdbx_seq_one_letter_code
_entity_poly.pdbx_strand_id
1 'polypeptide(L)'
;MSTTPLNSTASYVEVELSTTNQRQQQQQHNEASYGKCSLRKLLSTAGIIVALVLIVVAIYMHLKQNHHLGRLYIDLTEAETEEHDVNEVTVPFEVVSAPAVAALGTPPLSENCLECIAATATANNPAKCNGHPCSIYRIYRPYWQDAMGRVDGIDYESCVSEPNCATDTVRAYLASFARDCDGDGLIRCRDHIMLHQLGPTGCMEKPMPATNLWRMSKCLQVKEIQ
;
A
#
# COMPACT_ATOMS: atom_id res chain seq x y z
N MET A 1 80.54 -36.19 -61.61
CA MET A 1 79.99 -37.56 -61.61
C MET A 1 80.05 -38.07 -60.18
N SER A 2 78.91 -38.59 -59.72
CA SER A 2 78.77 -39.59 -58.66
C SER A 2 79.09 -39.20 -57.21
N THR A 3 78.31 -39.54 -56.17
CA THR A 3 76.90 -39.95 -55.94
C THR A 3 76.88 -40.45 -54.49
N THR A 4 76.02 -39.87 -53.65
CA THR A 4 75.24 -40.48 -52.52
C THR A 4 75.96 -41.35 -51.45
N PRO A 5 75.30 -41.78 -50.34
CA PRO A 5 73.93 -41.53 -49.86
C PRO A 5 73.77 -41.09 -48.38
N LEU A 6 72.52 -40.72 -48.08
CA LEU A 6 71.91 -40.38 -46.79
C LEU A 6 71.63 -41.60 -45.88
N ASN A 7 71.53 -41.35 -44.57
CA ASN A 7 70.95 -42.27 -43.57
C ASN A 7 69.59 -41.72 -43.07
N SER A 8 68.53 -42.52 -43.21
CA SER A 8 67.12 -42.16 -42.99
C SER A 8 66.49 -43.07 -41.94
N THR A 9 66.81 -42.86 -40.66
CA THR A 9 66.24 -43.61 -39.53
C THR A 9 65.69 -42.73 -38.41
N ALA A 10 65.97 -41.42 -38.41
CA ALA A 10 65.47 -40.49 -37.40
C ALA A 10 63.98 -40.10 -37.58
N SER A 11 63.44 -40.23 -38.80
CA SER A 11 62.12 -39.67 -39.15
C SER A 11 60.93 -40.47 -38.63
N TYR A 12 61.08 -41.78 -38.37
CA TYR A 12 59.93 -42.63 -38.04
C TYR A 12 59.52 -42.56 -36.55
N VAL A 13 60.50 -42.40 -35.63
CA VAL A 13 60.24 -42.36 -34.18
C VAL A 13 59.56 -41.07 -33.75
N GLU A 14 59.81 -39.96 -34.44
CA GLU A 14 59.24 -38.64 -34.12
C GLU A 14 57.75 -38.54 -34.47
N VAL A 15 57.31 -39.32 -35.48
CA VAL A 15 55.91 -39.32 -35.93
C VAL A 15 54.99 -40.10 -34.98
N GLU A 16 55.45 -41.21 -34.38
CA GLU A 16 54.65 -41.96 -33.40
C GLU A 16 54.52 -41.25 -32.04
N LEU A 17 55.57 -40.54 -31.59
CA LEU A 17 55.52 -39.77 -30.35
C LEU A 17 54.60 -38.54 -30.49
N SER A 18 54.61 -37.88 -31.65
CA SER A 18 53.73 -36.73 -31.91
C SER A 18 52.25 -37.13 -32.05
N THR A 19 51.95 -38.28 -32.64
CA THR A 19 50.57 -38.74 -32.83
C THR A 19 49.93 -39.29 -31.55
N THR A 20 50.71 -39.89 -30.65
CA THR A 20 50.24 -40.36 -29.34
C THR A 20 49.94 -39.19 -28.38
N ASN A 21 50.78 -38.16 -28.39
CA ASN A 21 50.61 -36.94 -27.57
C ASN A 21 49.35 -36.14 -28.00
N GLN A 22 49.09 -36.04 -29.31
CA GLN A 22 47.86 -35.40 -29.81
C GLN A 22 46.58 -36.16 -29.44
N ARG A 23 46.58 -37.50 -29.46
CA ARG A 23 45.39 -38.28 -29.05
C ARG A 23 45.09 -38.16 -27.55
N GLN A 24 46.13 -38.12 -26.70
CA GLN A 24 45.96 -37.91 -25.25
C GLN A 24 45.44 -36.50 -24.90
N GLN A 25 45.93 -35.45 -25.58
CA GLN A 25 45.43 -34.08 -25.36
C GLN A 25 43.97 -33.90 -25.82
N GLN A 26 43.57 -34.55 -26.92
CA GLN A 26 42.18 -34.50 -27.41
C GLN A 26 41.20 -35.24 -26.48
N GLN A 27 41.63 -36.35 -25.83
CA GLN A 27 40.80 -37.09 -24.87
C GLN A 27 40.60 -36.33 -23.54
N GLN A 28 41.63 -35.66 -23.00
CA GLN A 28 41.52 -34.88 -21.77
C GLN A 28 40.63 -33.63 -21.92
N HIS A 29 40.62 -32.99 -23.10
CA HIS A 29 39.78 -31.81 -23.34
C HIS A 29 38.29 -32.15 -23.48
N ASN A 30 37.96 -33.39 -23.89
CA ASN A 30 36.59 -33.83 -24.11
C ASN A 30 35.88 -34.25 -22.80
N GLU A 31 36.60 -34.84 -21.82
CA GLU A 31 36.01 -35.19 -20.51
C GLU A 31 35.76 -33.97 -19.60
N ALA A 32 36.56 -32.91 -19.69
CA ALA A 32 36.35 -31.68 -18.90
C ALA A 32 35.22 -30.78 -19.43
N SER A 33 34.77 -31.01 -20.68
CA SER A 33 33.76 -30.18 -21.35
C SER A 33 32.31 -30.64 -21.06
N TYR A 34 32.11 -31.93 -20.78
CA TYR A 34 30.76 -32.50 -20.61
C TYR A 34 30.09 -32.18 -19.25
N GLY A 35 30.86 -31.80 -18.22
CA GLY A 35 30.33 -31.39 -16.91
C GLY A 35 30.21 -29.88 -16.69
N LYS A 36 30.90 -29.07 -17.50
CA LYS A 36 31.06 -27.62 -17.27
C LYS A 36 30.03 -26.77 -18.03
N CYS A 37 29.47 -27.31 -19.11
CA CYS A 37 28.43 -26.65 -19.91
C CYS A 37 27.02 -26.78 -19.28
N SER A 38 26.76 -27.87 -18.54
CA SER A 38 25.49 -28.08 -17.82
C SER A 38 25.45 -27.34 -16.48
N LEU A 39 26.52 -27.39 -15.68
CA LEU A 39 26.60 -26.69 -14.40
C LEU A 39 26.49 -25.16 -14.56
N ARG A 40 27.10 -24.59 -15.60
CA ARG A 40 26.95 -23.15 -15.90
C ARG A 40 25.52 -22.76 -16.26
N LYS A 41 24.80 -23.62 -16.99
CA LYS A 41 23.38 -23.41 -17.29
C LYS A 41 22.54 -23.50 -16.02
N LEU A 42 22.81 -24.48 -15.14
CA LEU A 42 22.11 -24.61 -13.86
C LEU A 42 22.37 -23.44 -12.91
N LEU A 43 23.61 -22.95 -12.82
CA LEU A 43 23.94 -21.76 -12.03
C LEU A 43 23.28 -20.50 -12.62
N SER A 44 23.21 -20.40 -13.95
CA SER A 44 22.51 -19.31 -14.63
C SER A 44 21.00 -19.36 -14.38
N THR A 45 20.36 -20.53 -14.47
CA THR A 45 18.92 -20.66 -14.20
C THR A 45 18.59 -20.46 -12.74
N ALA A 46 19.43 -20.96 -11.83
CA ALA A 46 19.30 -20.72 -10.39
C ALA A 46 19.42 -19.23 -10.06
N GLY A 47 20.37 -18.51 -10.68
CA GLY A 47 20.50 -17.07 -10.52
C GLY A 47 19.25 -16.29 -10.97
N ILE A 48 18.66 -16.67 -12.11
CA ILE A 48 17.41 -16.05 -12.60
C ILE A 48 16.25 -16.33 -11.64
N ILE A 49 16.12 -17.56 -11.15
CA ILE A 49 15.05 -17.93 -10.20
C ILE A 49 15.20 -17.14 -8.89
N VAL A 50 16.42 -17.03 -8.35
CA VAL A 50 16.68 -16.24 -7.14
C VAL A 50 16.33 -14.76 -7.37
N ALA A 51 16.71 -14.19 -8.51
CA ALA A 51 16.36 -12.81 -8.85
C ALA A 51 14.83 -12.61 -8.94
N LEU A 52 14.10 -13.53 -9.57
CA LEU A 52 12.65 -13.48 -9.64
C LEU A 52 12.00 -13.58 -8.26
N VAL A 53 12.49 -14.46 -7.40
CA VAL A 53 12.01 -14.57 -6.01
C VAL A 53 12.26 -13.27 -5.24
N LEU A 54 13.44 -12.67 -5.37
CA LEU A 54 13.74 -11.39 -4.72
C LEU A 54 12.83 -10.25 -5.22
N ILE A 55 12.57 -10.20 -6.53
CA ILE A 55 11.64 -9.20 -7.11
C ILE A 55 10.22 -9.43 -6.60
N VAL A 56 9.72 -10.67 -6.61
CA VAL A 56 8.38 -11.00 -6.11
C VAL A 56 8.28 -10.69 -4.62
N VAL A 57 9.30 -11.00 -3.82
CA VAL A 57 9.32 -10.68 -2.38
C VAL A 57 9.37 -9.17 -2.16
N ALA A 58 10.16 -8.41 -2.92
CA ALA A 58 10.20 -6.96 -2.82
C ALA A 58 8.84 -6.32 -3.18
N ILE A 59 8.23 -6.75 -4.30
CA ILE A 59 6.89 -6.31 -4.69
C ILE A 59 5.87 -6.70 -3.61
N TYR A 60 5.92 -7.92 -3.10
CA TYR A 60 5.03 -8.40 -2.05
C TYR A 60 5.18 -7.60 -0.75
N MET A 61 6.42 -7.27 -0.35
CA MET A 61 6.69 -6.42 0.81
C MET A 61 6.16 -5.00 0.62
N HIS A 62 6.30 -4.42 -0.58
CA HIS A 62 5.71 -3.12 -0.89
C HIS A 62 4.17 -3.13 -0.92
N LEU A 63 3.56 -4.18 -1.49
CA LEU A 63 2.10 -4.35 -1.49
C LEU A 63 1.57 -4.60 -0.06
N LYS A 64 2.34 -5.30 0.77
CA LYS A 64 1.98 -5.57 2.17
C LYS A 64 2.18 -4.34 3.06
N GLN A 65 3.25 -3.56 2.87
CA GLN A 65 3.54 -2.34 3.64
C GLN A 65 2.42 -1.29 3.61
N ASN A 66 1.55 -1.31 2.60
CA ASN A 66 0.39 -0.41 2.48
C ASN A 66 -0.77 -0.70 3.43
N HIS A 67 -0.64 -1.65 4.38
CA HIS A 67 -1.65 -1.91 5.41
C HIS A 67 -1.15 -1.79 6.86
N HIS A 68 -0.02 -1.14 7.14
CA HIS A 68 0.47 -1.03 8.54
C HIS A 68 1.26 0.22 8.93
N LEU A 69 1.31 1.28 8.12
CA LEU A 69 2.03 2.50 8.51
C LEU A 69 1.06 3.64 8.81
N GLY A 70 0.34 3.47 9.92
CA GLY A 70 -0.57 4.47 10.50
C GLY A 70 -0.43 4.64 12.02
N ARG A 71 0.74 4.33 12.60
CA ARG A 71 1.05 4.70 13.99
C ARG A 71 2.55 4.98 14.15
N LEU A 72 2.95 6.22 13.87
CA LEU A 72 4.06 6.79 14.63
C LEU A 72 3.45 7.27 15.95
N TYR A 73 3.54 6.42 16.97
CA TYR A 73 3.20 6.75 18.35
C TYR A 73 4.31 7.68 18.87
N ILE A 74 4.02 8.98 18.94
CA ILE A 74 4.77 9.87 19.82
C ILE A 74 4.00 9.85 21.14
N ASP A 75 4.56 9.11 22.09
CA ASP A 75 4.23 9.20 23.50
C ASP A 75 4.63 10.61 23.98
N LEU A 76 3.66 11.50 24.15
CA LEU A 76 3.81 12.66 25.01
C LEU A 76 3.00 12.38 26.27
N THR A 77 3.48 11.41 27.03
CA THR A 77 3.29 11.40 28.47
C THR A 77 4.08 12.57 29.06
N GLU A 78 3.41 13.26 30.00
CA GLU A 78 3.91 14.29 30.92
C GLU A 78 3.94 15.76 30.44
N ALA A 79 2.84 16.46 30.74
CA ALA A 79 2.82 17.61 31.65
C ALA A 79 1.33 17.83 32.02
N GLU A 80 0.86 17.19 33.09
CA GLU A 80 0.66 17.81 34.41
C GLU A 80 -0.42 18.91 34.40
N THR A 81 -1.52 18.57 35.09
CA THR A 81 -2.36 19.45 35.94
C THR A 81 -2.73 20.84 35.40
N GLU A 82 -4.02 21.05 35.15
CA GLU A 82 -4.82 21.89 36.06
C GLU A 82 -6.31 21.81 35.73
N GLU A 83 -7.07 21.46 36.76
CA GLU A 83 -8.51 21.60 36.87
C GLU A 83 -8.80 23.10 36.99
N HIS A 84 -9.58 23.70 36.07
CA HIS A 84 -10.10 25.04 36.33
C HIS A 84 -11.56 25.22 35.92
N ASP A 85 -12.28 25.67 36.94
CA ASP A 85 -13.71 25.92 37.07
C ASP A 85 -14.20 26.97 36.07
N VAL A 86 -15.39 26.73 35.51
CA VAL A 86 -16.04 27.61 34.54
C VAL A 86 -16.76 28.70 35.32
N ASN A 87 -16.13 29.88 35.43
CA ASN A 87 -16.86 31.12 35.70
C ASN A 87 -16.36 32.25 34.79
N GLU A 88 -17.19 32.53 33.79
CA GLU A 88 -17.52 33.84 33.20
C GLU A 88 -16.40 34.91 33.17
N VAL A 89 -15.85 35.17 31.97
CA VAL A 89 -15.10 36.40 31.71
C VAL A 89 -15.68 37.10 30.49
N THR A 90 -16.35 38.22 30.76
CA THR A 90 -16.73 39.28 29.82
C THR A 90 -15.49 39.83 29.11
N VAL A 91 -15.47 39.74 27.77
CA VAL A 91 -14.43 40.31 26.90
C VAL A 91 -14.64 41.80 26.67
N PRO A 92 -13.61 42.64 26.85
CA PRO A 92 -13.52 43.93 26.18
C PRO A 92 -12.68 43.84 24.91
N PHE A 93 -12.99 44.75 24.01
CA PHE A 93 -12.64 44.81 22.59
C PHE A 93 -11.20 45.34 22.34
N GLU A 94 -10.63 44.90 21.21
CA GLU A 94 -9.36 45.28 20.51
C GLU A 94 -8.01 44.98 21.18
N VAL A 95 -7.13 44.20 20.51
CA VAL A 95 -6.10 44.69 19.56
C VAL A 95 -5.68 43.53 18.65
N VAL A 96 -5.54 43.82 17.35
CA VAL A 96 -5.09 42.89 16.30
C VAL A 96 -3.61 42.52 16.47
N SER A 97 -3.33 41.22 16.57
CA SER A 97 -2.06 40.62 16.15
C SER A 97 -2.31 39.23 15.57
N ALA A 98 -2.02 39.05 14.29
CA ALA A 98 -1.98 37.74 13.61
C ALA A 98 -0.55 37.54 13.03
N PRO A 99 -0.02 36.31 12.96
CA PRO A 99 -0.77 35.08 12.79
C PRO A 99 -0.43 34.05 13.87
N ALA A 100 -1.38 33.79 14.77
CA ALA A 100 -1.59 32.42 15.16
C ALA A 100 -2.12 31.71 13.90
N VAL A 101 -1.25 30.96 13.23
CA VAL A 101 -1.72 29.85 12.40
C VAL A 101 -2.34 28.88 13.40
N ALA A 102 -3.60 29.15 13.77
CA ALA A 102 -4.45 28.13 14.31
C ALA A 102 -4.29 26.96 13.36
N ALA A 103 -3.96 25.79 13.91
CA ALA A 103 -4.33 24.55 13.26
C ALA A 103 -5.77 24.76 12.80
N LEU A 104 -5.97 24.96 11.50
CA LEU A 104 -7.29 25.07 10.92
C LEU A 104 -7.86 23.69 11.09
N GLY A 105 -8.46 23.46 12.26
CA GLY A 105 -9.21 22.26 12.56
C GLY A 105 -10.20 22.15 11.42
N THR A 106 -10.08 21.07 10.65
CA THR A 106 -11.06 20.73 9.65
C THR A 106 -12.42 20.83 10.34
N PRO A 107 -13.34 21.67 9.85
CA PRO A 107 -14.63 21.85 10.51
C PRO A 107 -15.25 20.47 10.74
N PRO A 108 -15.90 20.26 11.90
CA PRO A 108 -16.48 18.97 12.22
C PRO A 108 -17.39 18.52 11.07
N LEU A 109 -17.22 17.27 10.65
CA LEU A 109 -17.98 16.68 9.55
C LEU A 109 -19.48 16.87 9.80
N SER A 110 -20.16 17.55 8.89
CA SER A 110 -21.57 17.92 9.08
C SER A 110 -22.50 16.71 8.96
N GLU A 111 -23.65 16.77 9.65
CA GLU A 111 -24.69 15.73 9.56
C GLU A 111 -25.21 15.56 8.13
N ASN A 112 -25.37 16.66 7.38
CA ASN A 112 -25.72 16.59 5.96
C ASN A 112 -24.68 15.82 5.14
N CYS A 113 -23.40 15.95 5.49
CA CYS A 113 -22.36 15.19 4.80
C CYS A 113 -22.41 13.70 5.16
N LEU A 114 -22.62 13.37 6.45
CA LEU A 114 -22.82 11.99 6.90
C LEU A 114 -24.00 11.31 6.18
N GLU A 115 -25.11 12.03 6.00
CA GLU A 115 -26.24 11.54 5.22
C GLU A 115 -25.85 11.27 3.75
N CYS A 116 -25.05 12.14 3.13
CA CYS A 116 -24.60 11.90 1.75
C CYS A 116 -23.59 10.76 1.62
N ILE A 117 -22.77 10.52 2.64
CA ILE A 117 -21.89 9.34 2.71
C ILE A 117 -22.74 8.07 2.71
N ALA A 118 -23.75 7.99 3.59
CA ALA A 118 -24.67 6.85 3.66
C ALA A 118 -25.52 6.67 2.39
N ALA A 119 -26.04 7.77 1.84
CA ALA A 119 -26.81 7.75 0.60
C ALA A 119 -25.95 7.20 -0.56
N THR A 120 -24.67 7.57 -0.59
CA THR A 120 -23.72 7.07 -1.58
C THR A 120 -23.40 5.60 -1.37
N ALA A 121 -23.13 5.18 -0.12
CA ALA A 121 -22.71 3.82 0.22
C ALA A 121 -23.82 2.79 0.00
N THR A 122 -25.03 3.05 0.49
CA THR A 122 -26.11 2.05 0.56
C THR A 122 -27.49 2.59 0.19
N ALA A 123 -27.57 3.82 -0.32
CA ALA A 123 -28.84 4.53 -0.48
C ALA A 123 -29.64 4.60 0.83
N ASN A 124 -28.94 4.85 1.95
CA ASN A 124 -29.51 4.91 3.30
C ASN A 124 -30.18 3.63 3.77
N ASN A 125 -29.91 2.49 3.12
CA ASN A 125 -30.39 1.19 3.59
C ASN A 125 -29.31 0.52 4.45
N PRO A 126 -29.66 -0.06 5.60
CA PRO A 126 -28.74 -0.86 6.39
C PRO A 126 -28.07 -1.94 5.52
N ALA A 127 -26.74 -2.05 5.58
CA ALA A 127 -26.04 -3.18 4.98
C ALA A 127 -26.41 -4.48 5.74
N LYS A 128 -26.00 -5.65 5.23
CA LYS A 128 -26.13 -6.90 5.98
C LYS A 128 -24.75 -7.42 6.37
N CYS A 129 -24.50 -7.64 7.66
CA CYS A 129 -23.36 -8.44 8.15
C CYS A 129 -23.91 -9.74 8.75
N ASN A 130 -23.41 -10.88 8.27
CA ASN A 130 -23.80 -12.21 8.78
C ASN A 130 -25.32 -12.44 8.87
N GLY A 131 -26.08 -11.86 7.94
CA GLY A 131 -27.55 -11.99 7.90
C GLY A 131 -28.33 -10.95 8.72
N HIS A 132 -27.66 -10.15 9.55
CA HIS A 132 -28.26 -9.08 10.34
C HIS A 132 -28.01 -7.70 9.73
N PRO A 133 -28.91 -6.72 9.93
CA PRO A 133 -28.66 -5.35 9.53
C PRO A 133 -27.43 -4.76 10.25
N CYS A 134 -26.59 -4.11 9.48
CA CYS A 134 -25.46 -3.28 9.92
C CYS A 134 -25.67 -1.85 9.49
N SER A 135 -24.75 -0.96 9.87
CA SER A 135 -24.79 0.45 9.53
C SER A 135 -25.02 0.74 8.03
N ILE A 136 -25.63 1.89 7.79
CA ILE A 136 -25.86 2.48 6.47
C ILE A 136 -24.55 2.90 5.77
N TYR A 137 -23.42 2.85 6.48
CA TYR A 137 -22.13 3.26 5.97
C TYR A 137 -21.35 2.13 5.30
N ARG A 138 -21.84 0.87 5.33
CA ARG A 138 -21.13 -0.28 4.72
C ARG A 138 -19.65 -0.35 5.17
N ILE A 139 -19.41 -0.11 6.45
CA ILE A 139 -18.08 -0.21 7.07
C ILE A 139 -17.61 -1.67 6.95
N TYR A 140 -16.33 -1.86 6.60
CA TYR A 140 -15.69 -3.18 6.56
C TYR A 140 -14.56 -3.24 7.61
N ARG A 141 -14.13 -4.44 8.01
CA ARG A 141 -13.24 -4.62 9.17
C ARG A 141 -11.94 -3.80 9.14
N PRO A 142 -11.15 -3.80 8.04
CA PRO A 142 -9.98 -2.92 7.93
C PRO A 142 -10.30 -1.42 8.12
N TYR A 143 -11.38 -0.91 7.53
CA TYR A 143 -11.81 0.49 7.72
C TYR A 143 -12.02 0.80 9.20
N TRP A 144 -12.73 -0.08 9.92
CA TRP A 144 -12.97 0.08 11.35
C TRP A 144 -11.66 0.02 12.17
N GLN A 145 -10.74 -0.86 11.82
CA GLN A 145 -9.43 -0.96 12.47
C GLN A 145 -8.59 0.30 12.25
N ASP A 146 -8.61 0.85 11.04
CA ASP A 146 -7.90 2.08 10.69
C ASP A 146 -8.48 3.29 11.42
N ALA A 147 -9.79 3.31 11.67
CA ALA A 147 -10.49 4.39 12.35
C ALA A 147 -10.33 4.36 13.88
N MET A 148 -10.58 3.19 14.48
CA MET A 148 -10.67 3.05 15.95
C MET A 148 -9.33 2.67 16.58
N GLY A 149 -8.40 2.14 15.78
CA GLY A 149 -7.18 1.53 16.31
C GLY A 149 -7.48 0.31 17.19
N ARG A 150 -6.61 0.06 18.17
CA ARG A 150 -6.84 -1.00 19.15
C ARG A 150 -7.75 -0.47 20.26
N VAL A 151 -9.04 -0.76 20.16
CA VAL A 151 -10.01 -0.51 21.22
C VAL A 151 -10.30 -1.82 21.93
N ASP A 152 -9.89 -1.92 23.19
CA ASP A 152 -10.13 -3.12 23.99
C ASP A 152 -11.63 -3.24 24.30
N GLY A 153 -12.17 -4.44 24.16
CA GLY A 153 -13.56 -4.75 24.52
C GLY A 153 -14.64 -4.38 23.49
N ILE A 154 -14.31 -3.69 22.40
CA ILE A 154 -15.26 -3.41 21.31
C ILE A 154 -14.92 -4.28 20.10
N ASP A 155 -15.82 -5.19 19.73
CA ASP A 155 -15.68 -5.96 18.50
C ASP A 155 -16.30 -5.22 17.30
N TYR A 156 -15.75 -5.52 16.12
CA TYR A 156 -16.17 -4.94 14.85
C TYR A 156 -17.67 -5.11 14.57
N GLU A 157 -18.24 -6.31 14.71
CA GLU A 157 -19.64 -6.60 14.36
C GLU A 157 -20.60 -5.85 15.29
N SER A 158 -20.27 -5.83 16.60
CA SER A 158 -21.02 -5.07 17.61
C SER A 158 -21.01 -3.58 17.29
N CYS A 159 -19.84 -3.02 16.96
CA CYS A 159 -19.72 -1.60 16.63
C CYS A 159 -20.47 -1.21 15.35
N VAL A 160 -20.27 -1.94 14.25
CA VAL A 160 -20.91 -1.57 12.97
C VAL A 160 -22.42 -1.81 12.97
N SER A 161 -22.94 -2.57 13.92
CA SER A 161 -24.39 -2.76 14.12
C SER A 161 -25.01 -1.67 15.00
N GLU A 162 -24.21 -0.96 15.80
CA GLU A 162 -24.66 0.13 16.66
C GLU A 162 -24.53 1.48 15.91
N PRO A 163 -25.61 2.27 15.78
CA PRO A 163 -25.59 3.48 14.95
C PRO A 163 -24.55 4.53 15.35
N ASN A 164 -24.33 4.77 16.65
CA ASN A 164 -23.40 5.79 17.12
C ASN A 164 -21.95 5.36 16.88
N CYS A 165 -21.59 4.13 17.24
CA CYS A 165 -20.28 3.53 17.03
C CYS A 165 -19.93 3.49 15.54
N ALA A 166 -20.90 3.14 14.68
CA ALA A 166 -20.69 3.21 13.24
C ALA A 166 -20.45 4.65 12.74
N THR A 167 -21.21 5.62 13.25
CA THR A 167 -21.05 7.04 12.88
C THR A 167 -19.70 7.57 13.36
N ASP A 168 -19.30 7.26 14.59
CA ASP A 168 -18.04 7.66 15.18
C ASP A 168 -16.85 7.00 14.47
N THR A 169 -17.01 5.75 14.03
CA THR A 169 -16.02 5.07 13.17
C THR A 169 -15.83 5.84 11.86
N VAL A 170 -16.91 6.30 11.21
CA VAL A 170 -16.80 7.11 9.98
C VAL A 170 -16.14 8.46 10.25
N ARG A 171 -16.53 9.16 11.32
CA ARG A 171 -15.91 10.43 11.71
C ARG A 171 -14.42 10.28 11.97
N ALA A 172 -14.02 9.28 12.76
CA ALA A 172 -12.61 9.02 13.10
C ALA A 172 -11.77 8.65 11.87
N TYR A 173 -12.32 7.82 10.97
CA TYR A 173 -11.67 7.48 9.71
C TYR A 173 -11.44 8.73 8.85
N LEU A 174 -12.49 9.52 8.63
CA LEU A 174 -12.40 10.71 7.77
C LEU A 174 -11.47 11.76 8.36
N ALA A 175 -11.47 11.95 9.69
CA ALA A 175 -10.52 12.82 10.36
C ALA A 175 -9.07 12.36 10.17
N SER A 176 -8.81 11.04 10.20
CA SER A 176 -7.47 10.48 10.09
C SER A 176 -6.91 10.51 8.66
N PHE A 177 -7.78 10.41 7.65
CA PHE A 177 -7.37 10.26 6.25
C PHE A 177 -7.76 11.44 5.35
N ALA A 178 -8.36 12.51 5.90
CA ALA A 178 -8.80 13.70 5.19
C ALA A 178 -7.74 14.20 4.21
N ARG A 179 -8.14 14.38 2.95
CA ARG A 179 -7.31 14.85 1.84
C ARG A 179 -8.20 15.33 0.70
N ASP A 180 -7.63 16.15 -0.16
CA ASP A 180 -8.24 16.55 -1.43
C ASP A 180 -8.20 15.33 -2.37
N CYS A 181 -9.37 14.76 -2.64
CA CYS A 181 -9.52 13.54 -3.43
C CYS A 181 -9.86 13.85 -4.88
N ASP A 182 -10.47 14.99 -5.20
CA ASP A 182 -10.83 15.37 -6.57
C ASP A 182 -9.89 16.40 -7.22
N GLY A 183 -8.91 16.91 -6.46
CA GLY A 183 -7.81 17.74 -6.93
C GLY A 183 -8.19 19.21 -7.10
N ASP A 184 -9.23 19.69 -6.42
CA ASP A 184 -9.72 21.07 -6.54
C ASP A 184 -9.06 22.06 -5.56
N GLY A 185 -8.20 21.56 -4.66
CA GLY A 185 -7.46 22.34 -3.67
C GLY A 185 -8.21 22.56 -2.35
N LEU A 186 -9.41 22.01 -2.17
CA LEU A 186 -10.22 22.09 -0.96
C LEU A 186 -10.57 20.69 -0.45
N ILE A 187 -10.76 20.56 0.86
CA ILE A 187 -11.28 19.31 1.47
C ILE A 187 -12.72 19.57 1.88
N ARG A 188 -13.68 19.03 1.12
CA ARG A 188 -15.12 19.25 1.27
C ARG A 188 -15.88 17.93 1.42
N CYS A 189 -17.21 17.99 1.41
CA CYS A 189 -18.00 16.77 1.62
C CYS A 189 -17.80 15.76 0.49
N ARG A 190 -17.65 16.25 -0.74
CA ARG A 190 -17.30 15.41 -1.89
C ARG A 190 -16.03 14.58 -1.65
N ASP A 191 -14.98 15.17 -1.10
CA ASP A 191 -13.74 14.46 -0.77
C ASP A 191 -13.96 13.39 0.30
N HIS A 192 -14.70 13.72 1.35
CA HIS A 192 -15.04 12.75 2.39
C HIS A 192 -15.84 11.57 1.84
N ILE A 193 -16.77 11.81 0.91
CA ILE A 193 -17.52 10.73 0.25
C ILE A 193 -16.57 9.89 -0.62
N MET A 194 -15.70 10.51 -1.42
CA MET A 194 -14.72 9.79 -2.25
C MET A 194 -13.76 8.95 -1.41
N LEU A 195 -13.25 9.52 -0.32
CA LEU A 195 -12.39 8.85 0.66
C LEU A 195 -13.10 7.66 1.30
N HIS A 196 -14.36 7.81 1.71
CA HIS A 196 -15.12 6.71 2.29
C HIS A 196 -15.38 5.56 1.29
N GLN A 197 -15.72 5.88 0.03
CA GLN A 197 -16.02 4.87 -0.99
C GLN A 197 -14.78 4.16 -1.52
N LEU A 198 -13.64 4.85 -1.62
CA LEU A 198 -12.46 4.38 -2.37
C LEU A 198 -11.23 4.15 -1.49
N GLY A 199 -11.25 4.60 -0.23
CA GLY A 199 -10.12 4.56 0.68
C GLY A 199 -9.04 5.63 0.36
N PRO A 200 -7.97 5.70 1.16
CA PRO A 200 -7.05 6.85 1.18
C PRO A 200 -6.18 6.96 -0.07
N THR A 201 -5.86 5.82 -0.67
CA THR A 201 -5.12 5.73 -1.94
C THR A 201 -6.09 5.78 -3.13
N GLY A 202 -7.21 5.07 -3.02
CA GLY A 202 -8.14 4.92 -4.13
C GLY A 202 -8.88 6.20 -4.50
N CYS A 203 -9.07 7.14 -3.57
CA CYS A 203 -9.85 8.34 -3.86
C CYS A 203 -9.23 9.26 -4.93
N MET A 204 -7.90 9.26 -5.06
CA MET A 204 -7.17 10.03 -6.08
C MET A 204 -6.88 9.20 -7.35
N GLU A 205 -6.85 7.87 -7.24
CA GLU A 205 -6.38 6.98 -8.32
C GLU A 205 -7.50 6.30 -9.11
N LYS A 206 -8.66 6.09 -8.48
CA LYS A 206 -9.71 5.22 -9.02
C LYS A 206 -10.98 6.02 -9.30
N PRO A 207 -11.65 5.78 -10.44
CA PRO A 207 -12.95 6.36 -10.68
C PRO A 207 -13.98 5.74 -9.73
N MET A 208 -14.89 6.58 -9.22
CA MET A 208 -16.04 6.10 -8.47
C MET A 208 -16.99 5.31 -9.39
N PRO A 209 -17.56 4.17 -8.95
CA PRO A 209 -18.57 3.45 -9.72
C PRO A 209 -19.76 4.34 -10.07
N ALA A 210 -20.29 4.21 -11.30
CA ALA A 210 -21.32 5.11 -11.83
C ALA A 210 -22.55 5.27 -10.93
N THR A 211 -23.00 4.17 -10.29
CA THR A 211 -24.14 4.19 -9.36
C THR A 211 -23.83 5.03 -8.11
N ASN A 212 -22.64 4.87 -7.52
CA ASN A 212 -22.22 5.66 -6.36
C ASN A 212 -22.02 7.12 -6.76
N LEU A 213 -21.40 7.38 -7.92
CA LEU A 213 -21.22 8.75 -8.42
C LEU A 213 -22.56 9.48 -8.61
N TRP A 214 -23.57 8.81 -9.18
CA TRP A 214 -24.91 9.39 -9.32
C TRP A 214 -25.56 9.67 -7.95
N ARG A 215 -25.43 8.75 -6.99
CA ARG A 215 -25.96 8.93 -5.62
C ARG A 215 -25.30 10.10 -4.89
N MET A 216 -23.97 10.20 -5.00
CA MET A 216 -23.19 11.30 -4.45
C MET A 216 -23.65 12.63 -5.03
N SER A 217 -23.63 12.78 -6.36
CA SER A 217 -24.03 14.03 -7.02
C SER A 217 -25.45 14.43 -6.69
N LYS A 218 -26.38 13.48 -6.66
CA LYS A 218 -27.78 13.74 -6.29
C LYS A 218 -27.91 14.25 -4.85
N CYS A 219 -27.21 13.63 -3.89
CA CYS A 219 -27.31 14.04 -2.50
C CYS A 219 -26.71 15.42 -2.26
N LEU A 220 -25.50 15.67 -2.76
CA LEU A 220 -24.82 16.96 -2.65
C LEU A 220 -25.68 18.10 -3.23
N GLN A 221 -26.30 17.85 -4.40
CA GLN A 221 -27.21 18.81 -5.03
C GLN A 221 -28.43 19.13 -4.17
N VAL A 222 -29.12 18.11 -3.64
CA VAL A 222 -30.34 18.29 -2.83
C VAL A 222 -30.04 18.99 -1.50
N LYS A 223 -28.85 18.75 -0.93
CA LYS A 223 -28.43 19.30 0.35
C LYS A 223 -27.73 20.67 0.21
N GLU A 224 -27.51 21.14 -1.01
CA GLU A 224 -26.81 22.39 -1.30
C GLU A 224 -25.40 22.46 -0.66
N ILE A 225 -24.72 21.31 -0.62
CA ILE A 225 -23.36 21.19 -0.08
C ILE A 225 -22.38 20.77 -1.19
N GLN A 226 -21.13 21.14 -1.00
CA GLN A 226 -20.02 20.86 -1.91
C GLN A 226 -19.16 19.73 -1.36
#